data_AF-R7QU60-F1
#
_entry.id   AF-R7QU60-F1
#
_cell.length_a   1.000
_cell.length_b   1.000
_cell.length_c   1.000
_cell.angle_alpha   90.00
_cell.angle_beta   90.00
_cell.angle_gamma   90.00
#
_symmetry.space_group_name_H-M   'P 1'
#
loop_
_entity.id
_entity.type
_entity.pdbx_description
1 polymer ?
#
loop_
_entity_poly.entity_id
_entity_poly.type
_entity_poly.pdbx_seq_one_letter_code
_entity_poly.pdbx_strand_id
1 'polypeptide(L)'
;MKKIIDTLYRFTHVLELIMGLFVLAAILMEGIAVIQEFGIFWTGRMEHGAFMEFLELVLNLVVGVEFLKMLLRPSTDTILEVLMFVIARHMVVKTTTSFEDLLSVLSVAVLLLIRKYAGGPLFAAKKDKDPVREEKSE
;
A
#
# COMPACT_ATOMS: atom_id res chain seq x y z
N MET A 1 28.91 -17.42 14.84
CA MET A 1 28.29 -16.33 14.07
C MET A 1 27.04 -16.77 13.31
N LYS A 2 27.07 -17.79 12.44
CA LYS A 2 25.88 -18.25 11.68
C LYS A 2 24.64 -18.53 12.55
N LYS A 3 24.80 -19.25 13.67
CA LYS A 3 23.71 -19.49 14.66
C LYS A 3 23.02 -18.22 15.20
N ILE A 4 23.76 -17.12 15.39
CA ILE A 4 23.19 -15.86 15.91
C ILE A 4 22.35 -15.19 14.83
N ILE A 5 22.86 -15.17 13.60
CA ILE A 5 22.18 -14.62 12.43
C ILE A 5 20.89 -15.40 12.14
N ASP A 6 20.93 -16.73 12.18
CA ASP A 6 19.75 -17.58 11.98
C ASP A 6 18.68 -17.39 13.06
N THR A 7 19.12 -17.18 14.31
CA THR A 7 18.22 -16.87 15.43
C THR A 7 17.58 -15.49 15.25
N LEU A 8 18.34 -14.51 14.78
CA LEU A 8 17.86 -13.16 14.53
C LEU A 8 16.83 -13.14 13.40
N TYR A 9 17.09 -13.84 12.28
CA TYR A 9 16.11 -13.97 11.19
C TYR A 9 14.81 -14.62 11.65
N ARG A 10 14.88 -15.67 12.46
CA ARG A 10 13.69 -16.32 13.02
C ARG A 10 12.90 -15.37 13.91
N PHE A 11 13.58 -14.57 14.72
CA PHE A 11 12.95 -13.58 15.59
C PHE A 11 12.28 -12.46 14.79
N THR A 12 12.97 -11.92 13.77
CA THR A 12 12.41 -10.91 12.86
C THR A 12 11.15 -11.44 12.18
N HIS A 13 11.16 -12.69 11.72
CA HIS A 13 9.99 -13.28 11.07
C HIS A 13 8.78 -13.42 12.03
N VAL A 14 9.02 -13.75 13.30
CA VAL A 14 7.96 -13.77 14.31
C VAL A 14 7.41 -12.36 14.57
N LEU A 15 8.28 -11.35 14.64
CA LEU A 15 7.83 -9.95 14.77
C LEU A 15 7.01 -9.49 13.56
N GLU A 16 7.41 -9.86 12.35
CA GLU A 16 6.68 -9.57 11.11
C GLU A 16 5.25 -10.14 11.15
N LEU A 17 5.10 -11.40 11.57
CA LEU A 17 3.80 -12.04 11.77
C LEU A 17 2.94 -11.34 12.84
N ILE A 18 3.54 -10.96 13.97
CA ILE A 18 2.84 -10.25 15.05
C ILE A 18 2.35 -8.89 14.56
N MET A 19 3.22 -8.11 13.89
CA MET A 19 2.84 -6.82 13.32
C MET A 19 1.76 -6.96 12.26
N GLY A 20 1.87 -7.95 11.37
CA GLY A 20 0.87 -8.25 10.36
C GLY A 20 -0.50 -8.58 10.98
N LEU A 21 -0.52 -9.32 12.10
CA LEU A 21 -1.75 -9.63 12.83
C LEU A 21 -2.41 -8.37 13.42
N PHE A 22 -1.63 -7.48 14.04
CA PHE A 22 -2.15 -6.21 14.56
C PHE A 22 -2.72 -5.32 13.47
N VAL A 23 -2.01 -5.19 12.35
CA VAL A 23 -2.48 -4.40 11.21
C VAL A 23 -3.72 -5.02 10.59
N LEU A 24 -3.78 -6.35 10.47
CA LEU A 24 -4.98 -7.05 10.00
C LEU A 24 -6.18 -6.78 10.92
N ALA A 25 -6.01 -6.85 12.23
CA ALA A 25 -7.08 -6.52 13.18
C ALA A 25 -7.54 -5.06 13.02
N ALA A 26 -6.62 -4.11 12.83
CA ALA A 26 -6.95 -2.71 12.58
C ALA A 26 -7.75 -2.53 11.28
N ILE A 27 -7.36 -3.19 10.19
CA ILE A 27 -8.09 -3.16 8.91
C ILE A 27 -9.51 -3.70 9.08
N LEU A 28 -9.70 -4.78 9.83
CA LEU A 28 -11.02 -5.34 10.08
C LEU A 28 -11.91 -4.39 10.88
N MET A 29 -11.35 -3.74 11.92
CA MET A 29 -12.06 -2.73 12.70
C MET A 29 -12.45 -1.52 11.84
N GLU A 30 -11.50 -1.03 11.03
CA GLU A 30 -11.73 0.08 10.11
C GLU A 30 -12.79 -0.28 9.05
N GLY A 31 -12.79 -1.52 8.57
CA GLY A 31 -13.81 -2.02 7.63
C GLY A 31 -15.23 -1.99 8.21
N ILE A 32 -15.39 -2.29 9.51
CA ILE A 32 -16.68 -2.14 10.20
C ILE A 32 -17.07 -0.67 10.30
N ALA A 33 -16.12 0.20 10.66
CA ALA A 33 -16.35 1.65 10.73
C ALA A 33 -16.82 2.21 9.37
N VAL A 34 -16.20 1.80 8.26
CA VAL A 34 -16.61 2.18 6.90
C VAL A 34 -18.07 1.81 6.60
N ILE A 35 -18.50 0.60 7.00
CA ILE A 35 -19.88 0.16 6.77
C ILE A 35 -20.87 0.99 7.60
N GLN A 36 -20.50 1.32 8.85
CA GLN A 36 -21.34 2.16 9.71
C GLN A 36 -21.46 3.58 9.16
N GLU A 37 -20.34 4.17 8.77
CA GLU A 37 -20.28 5.53 8.21
C GLU A 37 -21.03 5.61 6.87
N PHE A 38 -20.99 4.56 6.06
CA PHE A 38 -21.78 4.49 4.84
C PHE A 38 -23.29 4.61 5.11
N GLY A 39 -23.78 4.02 6.20
CA GLY A 39 -25.17 4.16 6.63
C GLY A 39 -25.54 5.59 7.02
N ILE A 40 -24.63 6.28 7.72
CA ILE A 40 -24.80 7.69 8.11
C ILE A 40 -24.78 8.58 6.87
N PHE A 41 -23.77 8.43 6.01
CA PHE A 41 -23.64 9.12 4.74
C PHE A 41 -24.89 8.96 3.87
N TRP A 42 -25.46 7.76 3.77
CA TRP A 42 -26.68 7.52 2.99
C TRP A 42 -27.85 8.41 3.41
N THR A 43 -27.98 8.67 4.71
CA THR A 43 -29.03 9.53 5.28
C THR A 43 -28.69 11.02 5.23
N GLY A 44 -27.42 11.38 5.39
CA GLY A 44 -26.90 12.75 5.46
C GLY A 44 -26.29 13.31 4.17
N ARG A 45 -26.38 12.60 3.04
CA ARG A 45 -25.67 12.89 1.76
C ARG A 45 -25.77 14.30 1.17
N MET A 46 -26.69 15.14 1.66
CA MET A 46 -26.86 16.52 1.19
C MET A 46 -26.06 17.53 2.05
N GLU A 47 -25.46 17.07 3.14
CA GLU A 47 -24.60 17.88 4.01
C GLU A 47 -23.26 18.16 3.33
N HIS A 48 -22.81 19.42 3.43
CA HIS A 48 -21.59 19.87 2.77
C HIS A 48 -20.37 19.25 3.46
N GLY A 49 -19.60 18.43 2.75
CA GLY A 49 -18.38 17.78 3.27
C GLY A 49 -18.53 16.29 3.57
N ALA A 50 -19.76 15.77 3.72
CA ALA A 50 -20.00 14.36 4.08
C ALA A 50 -19.38 13.34 3.09
N PHE A 51 -19.28 13.70 1.80
CA PHE A 51 -18.61 12.86 0.82
C PHE A 51 -17.10 12.77 1.04
N MET A 52 -16.45 13.88 1.40
CA MET A 52 -15.00 13.90 1.63
C MET A 52 -14.63 13.17 2.91
N GLU A 53 -15.44 13.27 3.96
CA GLU A 53 -15.27 12.50 5.20
C GLU A 53 -15.42 10.99 4.97
N PHE A 54 -16.45 10.59 4.21
CA PHE A 54 -16.59 9.18 3.81
C PHE A 54 -15.41 8.70 2.95
N LEU A 55 -14.96 9.54 2.01
CA LEU A 55 -13.82 9.21 1.15
C LEU A 55 -12.51 9.08 1.94
N GLU A 56 -12.29 9.92 2.96
CA GLU A 56 -11.16 9.81 3.88
C GLU A 56 -11.11 8.44 4.55
N LEU A 57 -12.24 8.01 5.11
CA LEU A 57 -12.37 6.74 5.81
C LEU A 57 -12.08 5.56 4.87
N VAL A 58 -12.64 5.57 3.65
CA VAL A 58 -12.40 4.53 2.65
C VAL A 58 -10.93 4.51 2.20
N LEU A 59 -10.33 5.65 1.92
CA LEU A 59 -8.94 5.71 1.46
C LEU A 59 -7.95 5.32 2.56
N ASN A 60 -8.25 5.62 3.83
CA ASN A 60 -7.48 5.14 4.97
C ASN A 60 -7.51 3.60 5.07
N LEU A 61 -8.68 2.98 4.88
CA LEU A 61 -8.81 1.52 4.83
C LEU A 61 -7.96 0.91 3.71
N VAL A 62 -8.00 1.47 2.49
CA VAL A 62 -7.20 0.96 1.37
C VAL A 62 -5.70 1.07 1.68
N VAL A 63 -5.25 2.14 2.33
CA VAL A 63 -3.84 2.25 2.76
C VAL A 63 -3.48 1.20 3.78
N GLY A 64 -4.37 0.90 4.73
CA GLY A 64 -4.17 -0.20 5.67
C GLY A 64 -3.93 -1.53 4.96
N VAL A 65 -4.77 -1.86 3.97
CA VAL A 65 -4.65 -3.09 3.18
C VAL A 65 -3.34 -3.16 2.39
N GLU A 66 -2.95 -2.06 1.73
CA GLU A 66 -1.67 -1.99 1.02
C GLU A 66 -0.48 -2.13 1.97
N PHE A 67 -0.53 -1.45 3.11
CA PHE A 67 0.50 -1.54 4.14
C PHE A 67 0.65 -2.97 4.69
N LEU A 68 -0.45 -3.70 4.89
CA LEU A 68 -0.40 -5.12 5.28
C LEU A 68 0.29 -5.98 4.21
N LYS A 69 -0.04 -5.78 2.92
CA LYS A 69 0.63 -6.48 1.82
C LYS A 69 2.13 -6.18 1.80
N MET A 70 2.50 -4.93 2.05
CA MET A 70 3.90 -4.49 2.15
C MET A 70 4.63 -5.13 3.33
N LEU A 71 3.98 -5.30 4.50
CA LEU A 71 4.57 -5.96 5.66
C LEU A 71 4.77 -7.46 5.47
N LEU A 72 3.81 -8.15 4.85
CA LEU A 72 3.84 -9.60 4.68
C LEU A 72 4.73 -10.07 3.52
N ARG A 73 4.92 -9.22 2.51
CA ARG A 73 5.81 -9.47 1.37
C ARG A 73 6.51 -8.17 0.97
N PRO A 74 7.51 -7.72 1.75
CA PRO A 74 8.24 -6.52 1.42
C PRO A 74 9.03 -6.76 0.12
N SER A 75 8.56 -6.13 -0.95
CA SER A 75 9.29 -6.02 -2.22
C SER A 75 9.47 -4.55 -2.55
N THR A 76 10.59 -4.23 -3.20
CA THR A 76 10.89 -2.84 -3.57
C THR A 76 9.83 -2.28 -4.52
N ASP A 77 9.09 -3.12 -5.24
CA ASP A 77 7.99 -2.71 -6.11
C ASP A 77 6.72 -2.43 -5.30
N THR A 78 6.39 -3.32 -4.35
CA THR A 78 5.25 -3.13 -3.43
C THR A 78 5.41 -1.87 -2.58
N ILE A 79 6.61 -1.56 -2.10
CA ILE A 79 6.87 -0.34 -1.31
C ILE A 79 6.55 0.94 -2.11
N LEU A 80 6.93 0.98 -3.39
CA LEU A 80 6.67 2.15 -4.24
C LEU A 80 5.19 2.30 -4.60
N GLU A 81 4.51 1.19 -4.89
CA GLU A 81 3.06 1.17 -5.15
C GLU A 81 2.28 1.74 -3.95
N VAL A 82 2.59 1.24 -2.74
CA VAL A 82 1.99 1.74 -1.50
C VAL A 82 2.34 3.21 -1.27
N LEU A 83 3.59 3.60 -1.47
CA LEU A 83 4.02 4.99 -1.30
C LEU A 83 3.26 5.96 -2.21
N MET A 84 3.12 5.62 -3.50
CA MET A 84 2.37 6.42 -4.47
C MET A 84 0.89 6.53 -4.09
N PHE A 85 0.28 5.42 -3.68
CA PHE A 85 -1.12 5.41 -3.25
C PHE A 85 -1.36 6.24 -1.98
N VAL A 86 -0.45 6.15 -0.99
CA VAL A 86 -0.51 6.94 0.25
C VAL A 86 -0.47 8.44 -0.04
N ILE A 87 0.42 8.86 -0.93
CA ILE A 87 0.59 10.27 -1.27
C ILE A 87 -0.62 10.77 -2.05
N ALA A 88 -1.09 10.01 -3.05
CA ALA A 88 -2.28 10.35 -3.82
C ALA A 88 -3.50 10.54 -2.90
N ARG A 89 -3.71 9.67 -1.91
CA ARG A 89 -4.86 9.80 -1.01
C ARG A 89 -4.79 11.04 -0.11
N HIS A 90 -3.59 11.38 0.35
CA HIS A 90 -3.37 12.52 1.26
C HIS A 90 -3.65 13.84 0.55
N MET A 91 -3.31 13.91 -0.75
CA MET A 91 -3.62 15.06 -1.62
C MET A 91 -5.12 15.22 -1.93
N VAL A 92 -5.88 14.13 -2.02
CA VAL A 92 -7.32 14.19 -2.34
C VAL A 92 -8.16 14.63 -1.14
N VAL A 93 -7.77 14.16 0.06
CA VAL A 93 -8.59 14.33 1.28
C VAL A 93 -8.22 15.60 2.04
N LYS A 94 -6.94 15.96 2.10
CA LYS A 94 -6.50 17.16 2.81
C LYS A 94 -6.44 18.34 1.87
N THR A 95 -6.91 19.49 2.34
CA THR A 95 -6.66 20.77 1.71
C THR A 95 -5.20 21.17 1.98
N THR A 96 -4.28 20.57 1.26
CA THR A 96 -2.89 20.99 1.17
C THR A 96 -2.79 22.22 0.27
N THR A 97 -1.80 23.06 0.53
CA THR A 97 -1.51 24.15 -0.40
C THR A 97 -0.95 23.56 -1.70
N SER A 98 -1.23 24.18 -2.85
CA SER A 98 -0.72 23.70 -4.15
C SER A 98 0.81 23.56 -4.19
N PHE A 99 1.52 24.25 -3.30
CA PHE A 99 2.97 24.15 -3.14
C PHE A 99 3.41 22.88 -2.39
N GLU A 100 2.69 22.48 -1.34
CA GLU A 100 2.96 21.25 -0.60
C GLU A 100 2.74 20.01 -1.48
N ASP A 101 1.68 20.03 -2.28
CA ASP A 101 1.40 18.98 -3.27
C ASP A 101 2.51 18.86 -4.31
N LEU A 102 2.98 20.00 -4.82
CA LEU A 102 4.08 20.05 -5.77
C LEU A 102 5.36 19.45 -5.17
N LEU A 103 5.69 19.80 -3.92
CA LEU A 103 6.86 19.27 -3.22
C LEU A 103 6.73 17.77 -2.96
N SER A 104 5.54 17.29 -2.61
CA SER A 104 5.27 15.87 -2.39
C SER A 104 5.48 15.06 -3.68
N VAL A 105 4.88 15.50 -4.79
CA VAL A 105 5.04 14.88 -6.10
C VAL A 105 6.49 14.95 -6.59
N LEU A 106 7.16 16.09 -6.42
CA LEU A 106 8.57 16.25 -6.79
C LEU A 106 9.47 15.31 -5.98
N SER A 107 9.19 15.12 -4.69
CA SER A 107 9.94 14.20 -3.83
C SER A 107 9.83 12.76 -4.32
N VAL A 108 8.62 12.30 -4.66
CA VAL A 108 8.42 10.98 -5.27
C VAL A 108 9.13 10.88 -6.61
N ALA A 109 9.04 11.91 -7.45
CA ALA A 109 9.71 11.94 -8.75
C ALA A 109 11.24 11.79 -8.60
N VAL A 110 11.86 12.47 -7.63
CA VAL A 110 13.29 12.33 -7.33
C VAL A 110 13.62 10.91 -6.84
N LEU A 111 12.82 10.32 -5.95
CA LEU A 111 13.02 8.94 -5.51
C LEU A 111 12.96 7.94 -6.68
N LEU A 112 12.01 8.13 -7.60
CA LEU A 112 11.89 7.32 -8.81
C LEU A 112 13.06 7.52 -9.77
N LEU A 113 13.56 8.75 -9.91
CA LEU A 113 14.74 9.06 -10.73
C LEU A 113 15.99 8.41 -10.13
N ILE A 114 16.24 8.58 -8.83
CA ILE A 114 17.37 7.94 -8.14
C ILE A 114 17.33 6.44 -8.39
N ARG A 115 16.18 5.78 -8.22
CA ARG A 115 16.04 4.34 -8.47
C ARG A 115 16.29 3.97 -9.94
N LYS A 116 15.77 4.75 -10.88
CA LYS A 116 15.96 4.53 -12.32
C LYS A 116 17.43 4.60 -12.71
N TYR A 117 18.17 5.57 -12.17
CA TYR A 117 19.59 5.78 -12.48
C TYR A 117 20.54 4.93 -11.62
N ALA A 118 20.12 4.51 -10.43
CA ALA A 118 20.88 3.62 -9.53
C ALA A 118 20.71 2.12 -9.83
N GLY A 119 19.94 1.73 -10.87
CA GLY A 119 20.05 0.42 -11.49
C GLY A 119 18.89 -0.57 -11.36
N GLY A 120 17.65 -0.14 -11.07
CA GLY A 120 16.50 -1.06 -11.02
C GLY A 120 15.36 -0.70 -11.99
N PRO A 121 14.93 -1.58 -12.91
CA PRO A 121 13.76 -1.31 -13.74
C PRO A 121 12.48 -1.22 -12.88
N LEU A 122 11.70 -0.17 -13.13
CA LEU A 122 10.51 0.22 -12.35
C LEU A 122 9.26 -0.61 -12.67
N PHE A 123 9.28 -1.29 -13.81
CA PHE A 123 8.26 -2.22 -14.26
C PHE A 123 8.99 -3.35 -14.95
N ALA A 124 9.27 -4.43 -14.22
CA ALA A 124 9.37 -5.70 -14.91
C ALA A 124 7.96 -6.01 -15.42
N ALA A 125 7.62 -5.46 -16.59
CA ALA A 125 6.51 -5.96 -17.38
C ALA A 125 6.76 -7.46 -17.47
N LYS A 126 5.94 -8.24 -16.79
CA LYS A 126 5.98 -9.70 -16.85
C LYS A 126 5.85 -10.04 -18.33
N LYS A 127 6.96 -10.33 -18.99
CA LYS A 127 6.95 -10.97 -20.30
C LYS A 127 6.50 -12.39 -19.98
N ASP A 128 5.21 -12.59 -20.05
CA ASP A 128 4.63 -13.92 -20.13
C ASP A 128 5.16 -14.53 -21.42
N LYS A 129 6.28 -15.24 -21.29
CA LYS A 129 6.85 -16.09 -22.31
C LYS A 129 6.91 -17.47 -21.70
N ASP A 130 5.77 -18.14 -21.71
CA ASP A 130 5.75 -19.60 -21.70
C ASP A 130 5.66 -20.07 -23.17
N PRO A 131 6.79 -20.39 -23.83
CA PRO A 131 6.73 -21.24 -25.00
C PRO A 131 6.55 -22.69 -24.53
N VAL A 132 5.36 -23.21 -24.80
CA VAL A 132 4.99 -24.60 -25.11
C VAL A 132 6.12 -25.64 -24.92
N ARG A 133 5.92 -26.58 -23.98
CA ARG A 133 6.43 -27.95 -24.14
C ARG A 133 5.28 -28.86 -24.50
N GLU A 134 5.23 -29.18 -25.79
CA GLU A 134 4.67 -30.45 -26.26
C GLU A 134 5.44 -31.58 -25.57
N GLU A 135 4.75 -32.44 -24.85
CA GLU A 135 5.17 -33.83 -24.74
C GLU A 135 3.93 -34.71 -24.80
N LYS A 136 3.64 -35.16 -26.02
CA LYS A 136 2.85 -36.37 -26.27
C LYS A 136 3.49 -37.51 -25.50
N SER A 137 2.67 -38.28 -24.79
CA SER A 137 2.93 -39.71 -24.57
C SER A 137 1.57 -40.38 -24.44
N GLU A 138 1.12 -40.89 -25.58
CA GLU A 138 0.26 -42.09 -25.64
C GLU A 138 1.03 -43.29 -25.09
#